data_AF-A0A2N5YR64-F1
#
_entry.id   AF-A0A2N5YR64-F1
#
_cell.length_a   1.000
_cell.length_b   1.000
_cell.length_c   1.000
_cell.angle_alpha   90.00
_cell.angle_beta   90.00
_cell.angle_gamma   90.00
#
_symmetry.space_group_name_H-M   'P 1'
#
loop_
_entity.id
_entity.type
_entity.pdbx_description
1 polymer ?
#
loop_
_entity_poly.entity_id
_entity_poly.type
_entity_poly.pdbx_seq_one_letter_code
_entity_poly.pdbx_strand_id
1 'polypeptide(L)'
;MFISCNNKTAESTDNSNVEEATNLEELKEKYGNHEFADCDEFLAAGDEMIDVYLATIDRAYEGDSAAKRDLDRFDTFMNRYDALAEEFATECPEQFEDWAEKTDIRVSEASDKLFEIYMLDYSDDVFEYDEELEKELEEDLEELNEQVEKALQDEII
;
A
#
# COMPACT_ATOMS: atom_id res chain seq x y z
N MET A 1 30.29 61.44 -19.69
CA MET A 1 29.43 60.29 -20.04
C MET A 1 28.95 59.68 -18.73
N PHE A 2 27.68 59.86 -18.42
CA PHE A 2 26.99 59.16 -17.35
C PHE A 2 26.53 57.82 -17.90
N ILE A 3 26.81 56.72 -17.19
CA ILE A 3 26.00 55.50 -17.28
C ILE A 3 25.71 55.06 -15.85
N SER A 4 24.44 55.09 -15.51
CA SER A 4 23.81 54.61 -14.30
C SER A 4 22.89 53.45 -14.69
N CYS A 5 23.00 52.31 -14.00
CA CYS A 5 22.06 51.17 -13.93
C CYS A 5 22.45 50.44 -12.62
N ASN A 6 21.80 50.64 -11.47
CA ASN A 6 20.52 50.14 -10.96
C ASN A 6 20.12 48.67 -11.26
N ASN A 7 19.84 47.96 -10.15
CA ASN A 7 18.92 46.82 -9.92
C ASN A 7 19.13 45.48 -10.65
N LYS A 8 19.37 44.40 -9.88
CA LYS A 8 18.33 43.42 -9.48
C LYS A 8 18.91 42.23 -8.69
N THR A 9 18.26 41.95 -7.57
CA THR A 9 18.12 40.64 -6.93
C THR A 9 17.71 39.58 -7.96
N ALA A 10 18.34 38.41 -7.91
CA ALA A 10 17.76 37.12 -8.34
C ALA A 10 18.73 36.03 -7.84
N GLU A 11 18.34 35.36 -6.76
CA GLU A 11 17.98 33.94 -6.82
C GLU A 11 19.23 33.06 -6.92
N SER A 12 19.78 32.71 -5.75
CA SER A 12 20.37 31.39 -5.61
C SER A 12 19.23 30.40 -5.79
N THR A 13 19.00 30.00 -7.05
CA THR A 13 18.36 28.73 -7.34
C THR A 13 19.33 27.66 -6.85
N ASP A 14 19.19 27.29 -5.58
CA ASP A 14 19.75 26.05 -5.09
C ASP A 14 18.92 24.94 -5.71
N ASN A 15 19.26 24.60 -6.96
CA ASN A 15 18.90 23.34 -7.58
C ASN A 15 19.72 22.26 -6.86
N SER A 16 19.37 21.99 -5.61
CA SER A 16 19.69 20.69 -5.03
C SER A 16 18.90 19.68 -5.84
N ASN A 17 19.58 18.93 -6.70
CA ASN A 17 19.11 17.62 -7.12
C ASN A 17 18.96 16.79 -5.85
N VAL A 18 17.82 16.92 -5.17
CA VAL A 18 17.43 16.00 -4.11
C VAL A 18 16.98 14.76 -4.86
N GLU A 19 17.79 13.71 -4.79
CA GLU A 19 17.46 12.43 -5.41
C GLU A 19 16.12 11.94 -4.83
N GLU A 20 15.20 11.58 -5.72
CA GLU A 20 13.94 10.95 -5.34
C GLU A 20 14.27 9.57 -4.76
N ALA A 21 13.65 9.25 -3.62
CA ALA A 21 13.76 7.93 -3.04
C ALA A 21 13.20 6.90 -4.02
N THR A 22 13.85 5.74 -4.07
CA THR A 22 13.49 4.63 -4.95
C THR A 22 12.98 3.41 -4.17
N ASN A 23 13.11 3.45 -2.85
CA ASN A 23 12.72 2.37 -1.95
C ASN A 23 12.36 2.88 -0.54
N LEU A 24 11.77 1.99 0.27
CA LEU A 24 11.30 2.31 1.62
C LEU A 24 12.42 2.75 2.57
N GLU A 25 13.64 2.23 2.42
CA GLU A 25 14.75 2.62 3.31
C GLU A 25 15.19 4.06 3.04
N GLU A 26 15.32 4.43 1.76
CA GLU A 26 15.60 5.81 1.36
C GLU A 26 14.51 6.77 1.83
N LEU A 27 13.23 6.40 1.75
CA LEU A 27 12.14 7.20 2.32
C LEU A 27 12.28 7.38 3.84
N LYS A 28 12.66 6.33 4.57
CA LYS A 28 12.87 6.41 6.02
C LYS A 28 14.06 7.29 6.38
N GLU A 29 15.14 7.22 5.60
CA GLU A 29 16.31 8.09 5.79
C GLU A 29 15.97 9.55 5.50
N LYS A 30 15.21 9.80 4.43
CA LYS A 30 14.84 11.14 3.96
C LYS A 30 13.80 11.81 4.86
N TYR A 31 12.74 11.08 5.21
CA TYR A 31 11.56 11.65 5.87
C TYR A 31 11.31 11.15 7.29
N GLY A 32 12.03 10.12 7.76
CA GLY A 32 11.69 9.44 9.02
C GLY A 32 11.76 10.28 10.29
N ASN A 33 12.41 11.45 10.24
CA ASN A 33 12.41 12.47 11.29
C ASN A 33 12.30 13.89 10.71
N HIS A 34 11.78 14.01 9.49
CA HIS A 34 11.71 15.29 8.79
C HIS A 34 10.54 16.13 9.33
N GLU A 35 10.78 17.42 9.52
CA GLU A 35 9.76 18.39 9.87
C GLU A 35 9.42 19.19 8.60
N PHE A 36 8.19 19.07 8.14
CA PHE A 36 7.71 19.77 6.95
C PHE A 36 7.41 21.23 7.29
N ALA A 37 7.91 22.15 6.49
CA ALA A 37 7.79 23.59 6.72
C ALA A 37 6.44 24.14 6.27
N ASP A 38 5.85 23.56 5.23
CA ASP A 38 4.59 24.00 4.63
C ASP A 38 3.87 22.84 3.91
N CYS A 39 2.65 23.15 3.46
CA CYS A 39 1.81 22.21 2.71
C CYS A 39 2.43 21.74 1.40
N ASP A 40 3.11 22.61 0.66
CA ASP A 40 3.68 22.24 -0.63
C ASP A 40 4.80 21.20 -0.43
N GLU A 41 5.63 21.37 0.61
CA GLU A 41 6.67 20.41 0.98
C GLU A 41 6.07 19.08 1.46
N PHE A 42 5.05 19.13 2.32
CA PHE A 42 4.39 17.91 2.83
C PHE A 42 3.73 17.12 1.70
N LEU A 43 2.98 17.78 0.83
CA LEU A 43 2.27 17.12 -0.28
C LEU A 43 3.26 16.57 -1.32
N ALA A 44 4.35 17.27 -1.61
CA ALA A 44 5.40 16.77 -2.50
C ALA A 44 6.10 15.52 -1.93
N ALA A 45 6.36 15.50 -0.63
CA ALA A 45 6.88 14.30 0.03
C ALA A 45 5.85 13.16 0.03
N GLY A 46 4.56 13.49 0.22
CA GLY A 46 3.46 12.55 0.08
C GLY A 46 3.42 11.92 -1.31
N ASP A 47 3.55 12.72 -2.38
CA ASP A 47 3.62 12.23 -3.75
C ASP A 47 4.79 11.26 -3.96
N GLU A 48 5.99 11.61 -3.47
CA GLU A 48 7.16 10.74 -3.56
C GLU A 48 6.97 9.44 -2.77
N MET A 49 6.37 9.50 -1.56
CA MET A 49 6.07 8.31 -0.77
C MET A 49 5.09 7.38 -1.49
N ILE A 50 4.07 7.93 -2.14
CA ILE A 50 3.10 7.18 -2.94
C ILE A 50 3.75 6.62 -4.21
N ASP A 51 4.63 7.36 -4.88
CA ASP A 51 5.38 6.88 -6.05
C ASP A 51 6.20 5.63 -5.71
N VAL A 52 6.96 5.67 -4.61
CA VAL A 52 7.74 4.50 -4.16
C VAL A 52 6.82 3.35 -3.74
N TYR A 53 5.70 3.65 -3.07
CA TYR A 53 4.73 2.61 -2.69
C TYR A 53 4.18 1.88 -3.92
N LEU A 54 3.72 2.60 -4.94
CA LEU A 54 3.21 2.02 -6.19
C LEU A 54 4.30 1.24 -6.94
N ALA A 55 5.51 1.77 -7.03
CA ALA A 55 6.65 1.06 -7.62
C ALA A 55 6.99 -0.23 -6.85
N THR A 56 6.82 -0.22 -5.53
CA THR A 56 7.02 -1.40 -4.68
C THR A 56 5.93 -2.44 -4.93
N ILE A 57 4.66 -2.02 -5.13
CA ILE A 57 3.57 -2.91 -5.53
C ILE A 57 3.90 -3.59 -6.86
N ASP A 58 4.32 -2.82 -7.87
CA ASP A 58 4.64 -3.37 -9.19
C ASP A 58 5.75 -4.43 -9.11
N ARG A 59 6.82 -4.13 -8.37
CA ARG A 59 7.92 -5.10 -8.16
C ARG A 59 7.47 -6.34 -7.40
N ALA A 60 6.66 -6.18 -6.35
CA ALA A 60 6.14 -7.30 -5.57
C ALA A 60 5.21 -8.17 -6.42
N TYR A 61 4.38 -7.56 -7.26
CA TYR A 61 3.51 -8.22 -8.23
C TYR A 61 4.32 -9.05 -9.25
N GLU A 62 5.46 -8.55 -9.69
CA GLU A 62 6.41 -9.26 -10.57
C GLU A 62 7.23 -10.36 -9.86
N GLY A 63 7.01 -10.56 -8.55
CA GLY A 63 7.63 -11.63 -7.76
C GLY A 63 8.87 -11.23 -6.96
N ASP A 64 9.15 -9.93 -6.80
CA ASP A 64 10.25 -9.47 -5.95
C ASP A 64 9.91 -9.63 -4.46
N SER A 65 10.45 -10.70 -3.85
CA SER A 65 10.29 -10.98 -2.41
C SER A 65 10.83 -9.89 -1.47
N ALA A 66 11.79 -9.06 -1.91
CA ALA A 66 12.24 -7.94 -1.11
C ALA A 66 11.20 -6.82 -1.12
N ALA A 67 10.65 -6.49 -2.29
CA ALA A 67 9.57 -5.53 -2.43
C ALA A 67 8.32 -5.95 -1.63
N LYS A 68 7.97 -7.25 -1.65
CA LYS A 68 6.86 -7.78 -0.82
C LYS A 68 7.09 -7.51 0.68
N ARG A 69 8.29 -7.78 1.20
CA ARG A 69 8.64 -7.48 2.60
C ARG A 69 8.62 -5.98 2.92
N ASP A 70 8.92 -5.15 1.94
CA ASP A 70 8.84 -3.70 2.10
C ASP A 70 7.37 -3.24 2.14
N LEU A 71 6.46 -3.82 1.35
CA LEU A 71 5.02 -3.53 1.43
C LEU A 71 4.45 -3.77 2.83
N ASP A 72 4.80 -4.89 3.48
CA ASP A 72 4.35 -5.19 4.85
C ASP A 72 4.83 -4.17 5.88
N ARG A 73 5.89 -3.41 5.55
CA ARG A 73 6.50 -2.39 6.42
C ARG A 73 6.09 -0.97 6.03
N PHE A 74 5.46 -0.79 4.87
CA PHE A 74 5.00 0.52 4.40
C PHE A 74 3.91 1.07 5.31
N ASP A 75 2.95 0.25 5.75
CA ASP A 75 1.89 0.66 6.68
C ASP A 75 2.47 1.27 7.97
N THR A 76 3.45 0.62 8.57
CA THR A 76 4.12 1.14 9.78
C THR A 76 4.83 2.46 9.52
N PHE A 77 5.38 2.67 8.33
CA PHE A 77 6.02 3.94 7.95
C PHE A 77 4.98 5.05 7.73
N MET A 78 3.93 4.76 6.95
CA MET A 78 2.86 5.70 6.61
C MET A 78 2.07 6.15 7.84
N ASN A 79 1.75 5.24 8.77
CA ASN A 79 1.04 5.56 10.02
C ASN A 79 1.73 6.62 10.89
N ARG A 80 3.03 6.87 10.68
CA ARG A 80 3.76 7.94 11.40
C ARG A 80 3.35 9.33 10.91
N TYR A 81 2.78 9.43 9.72
CA TYR A 81 2.37 10.68 9.09
C TYR A 81 0.89 10.97 9.25
N ASP A 82 0.08 10.06 9.79
CA ASP A 82 -1.37 10.28 9.99
C ASP A 82 -1.67 11.56 10.77
N ALA A 83 -0.94 11.79 11.88
CA ALA A 83 -1.10 13.00 12.69
C ALA A 83 -0.69 14.28 11.93
N LEU A 84 0.33 14.19 11.06
CA LEU A 84 0.75 15.32 10.22
C LEU A 84 -0.25 15.57 9.09
N ALA A 85 -0.80 14.50 8.51
CA ALA A 85 -1.85 14.59 7.51
C ALA A 85 -3.10 15.27 8.06
N GLU A 86 -3.52 14.97 9.30
CA GLU A 86 -4.62 15.68 9.97
C GLU A 86 -4.33 17.19 10.18
N GLU A 87 -3.09 17.52 10.54
CA GLU A 87 -2.63 18.92 10.71
C GLU A 87 -2.67 19.68 9.39
N PHE A 88 -2.04 19.14 8.35
CA PHE A 88 -2.00 19.78 7.03
C PHE A 88 -3.37 19.81 6.34
N ALA A 89 -4.24 18.82 6.57
CA ALA A 89 -5.62 18.86 6.12
C ALA A 89 -6.41 20.03 6.74
N THR A 90 -6.02 20.50 7.93
CA THR A 90 -6.61 21.69 8.56
C THR A 90 -5.96 22.98 8.07
N GLU A 91 -4.65 22.97 7.81
CA GLU A 91 -3.91 24.16 7.37
C GLU A 91 -4.22 24.55 5.91
N CYS A 92 -4.31 23.57 5.01
CA CYS A 92 -4.55 23.75 3.58
C CYS A 92 -5.62 22.79 3.05
N PRO A 93 -6.87 22.92 3.51
CA PRO A 93 -7.94 21.94 3.25
C PRO A 93 -8.20 21.70 1.76
N GLU A 94 -8.26 22.75 0.93
CA GLU A 94 -8.52 22.60 -0.51
C GLU A 94 -7.38 21.88 -1.24
N GLN A 95 -6.11 22.20 -0.91
CA GLN A 95 -4.96 21.54 -1.54
C GLN A 95 -4.84 20.09 -1.10
N PHE A 96 -5.07 19.83 0.18
CA PHE A 96 -5.02 18.48 0.74
C PHE A 96 -6.15 17.61 0.17
N GLU A 97 -7.37 18.14 0.03
CA GLU A 97 -8.50 17.42 -0.58
C GLU A 97 -8.21 17.05 -2.05
N ASP A 98 -7.74 18.02 -2.85
CA ASP A 98 -7.35 17.79 -4.25
C ASP A 98 -6.22 16.76 -4.37
N TRP A 99 -5.25 16.79 -3.45
CA TRP A 99 -4.15 15.82 -3.42
C TRP A 99 -4.63 14.43 -2.99
N ALA A 100 -5.49 14.36 -1.96
CA ALA A 100 -6.03 13.11 -1.43
C ALA A 100 -6.91 12.40 -2.47
N GLU A 101 -7.76 13.13 -3.20
CA GLU A 101 -8.58 12.55 -4.28
C GLU A 101 -7.71 11.96 -5.39
N LYS A 102 -6.66 12.69 -5.81
CA LYS A 102 -5.72 12.18 -6.83
C LYS A 102 -4.94 10.96 -6.34
N THR A 103 -4.49 11.00 -5.09
CA THR A 103 -3.75 9.88 -4.48
C THR A 103 -4.63 8.65 -4.34
N ASP A 104 -5.88 8.80 -3.91
CA ASP A 104 -6.86 7.71 -3.80
C ASP A 104 -7.08 7.05 -5.17
N ILE A 105 -7.26 7.83 -6.23
CA ILE A 105 -7.38 7.30 -7.60
C ILE A 105 -6.15 6.47 -7.97
N ARG A 106 -4.94 7.01 -7.77
CA ARG A 106 -3.68 6.33 -8.13
C ARG A 106 -3.49 5.03 -7.35
N VAL A 107 -3.78 5.02 -6.05
CA VAL A 107 -3.68 3.82 -5.21
C VAL A 107 -4.78 2.82 -5.57
N SER A 108 -5.98 3.29 -5.90
CA SER A 108 -7.10 2.42 -6.30
C SER A 108 -6.77 1.61 -7.56
N GLU A 109 -6.04 2.19 -8.52
CA GLU A 109 -5.58 1.50 -9.73
C GLU A 109 -4.61 0.35 -9.45
N ALA A 110 -3.93 0.37 -8.30
CA ALA A 110 -3.04 -0.70 -7.85
C ALA A 110 -3.75 -1.77 -6.99
N SER A 111 -5.04 -1.60 -6.68
CA SER A 111 -5.79 -2.48 -5.77
C SER A 111 -5.84 -3.93 -6.26
N ASP A 112 -6.00 -4.15 -7.57
CA ASP A 112 -6.02 -5.50 -8.15
C ASP A 112 -4.67 -6.21 -7.96
N LYS A 113 -3.56 -5.49 -8.15
CA LYS A 113 -2.20 -6.02 -7.92
C LYS A 113 -1.97 -6.34 -6.45
N LEU A 114 -2.38 -5.44 -5.55
CA LEU A 114 -2.32 -5.68 -4.10
C LEU A 114 -3.12 -6.93 -3.71
N PHE A 115 -4.34 -7.07 -4.23
CA PHE A 115 -5.18 -8.24 -3.99
C PHE A 115 -4.48 -9.53 -4.45
N GLU A 116 -3.91 -9.55 -5.66
CA GLU A 116 -3.18 -10.72 -6.17
C GLU A 116 -1.93 -11.04 -5.34
N ILE A 117 -1.14 -10.04 -4.93
CA ILE A 117 0.06 -10.24 -4.08
C ILE A 117 -0.29 -10.96 -2.77
N TYR A 118 -1.35 -10.52 -2.10
CA TYR A 118 -1.78 -11.12 -0.84
C TYR A 118 -2.55 -12.43 -1.04
N MET A 119 -3.36 -12.55 -2.10
CA MET A 119 -4.06 -13.80 -2.42
C MET A 119 -3.10 -14.93 -2.76
N LEU A 120 -2.00 -14.65 -3.47
CA LEU A 120 -0.93 -15.64 -3.71
C LEU A 120 -0.28 -16.10 -2.40
N ASP A 121 -0.06 -15.19 -1.44
CA ASP A 121 0.46 -15.54 -0.11
C ASP A 121 -0.48 -16.48 0.65
N TYR A 122 -1.79 -16.20 0.59
CA TYR A 122 -2.80 -17.09 1.15
C TYR A 122 -2.88 -18.43 0.41
N SER A 123 -2.67 -18.46 -0.91
CA SER A 123 -2.74 -19.70 -1.69
C SER A 123 -1.57 -20.65 -1.42
N ASP A 124 -0.36 -20.10 -1.18
CA ASP A 124 0.83 -20.88 -0.84
C ASP A 124 0.70 -21.52 0.57
N ASP A 125 -0.04 -20.88 1.48
CA ASP A 125 -0.29 -21.38 2.84
C ASP A 125 -1.56 -22.26 2.98
N VAL A 126 -2.50 -22.25 2.01
CA VAL A 126 -3.86 -22.83 2.21
C VAL A 126 -4.26 -23.97 1.26
N PHE A 127 -3.57 -24.22 0.14
CA PHE A 127 -4.00 -25.30 -0.77
C PHE A 127 -2.90 -26.30 -1.13
N GLU A 128 -2.48 -27.11 -0.14
CA GLU A 128 -2.11 -28.49 -0.44
C GLU A 128 -3.43 -29.28 -0.49
N TYR A 129 -3.88 -29.62 -1.71
CA TYR A 129 -5.04 -30.47 -1.91
C TYR A 129 -4.75 -31.84 -1.29
N ASP A 130 -5.35 -32.11 -0.14
CA ASP A 130 -5.20 -33.38 0.57
C ASP A 130 -6.27 -34.38 0.10
N GLU A 131 -5.87 -35.24 -0.84
CA GLU A 131 -6.71 -36.34 -1.34
C GLU A 131 -7.17 -37.29 -0.22
N GLU A 132 -6.44 -37.38 0.90
CA GLU A 132 -6.81 -38.23 2.04
C GLU A 132 -7.95 -37.59 2.84
N LEU A 133 -7.91 -36.27 3.05
CA LEU A 133 -8.99 -35.53 3.71
C LEU A 133 -10.29 -35.53 2.88
N GLU A 134 -10.19 -35.43 1.56
CA GLU A 134 -11.36 -35.52 0.68
C GLU A 134 -12.03 -36.89 0.78
N LYS A 135 -11.23 -37.96 0.80
CA LYS A 135 -11.74 -39.31 0.92
C LYS A 135 -12.39 -39.58 2.29
N GLU A 136 -11.80 -39.06 3.36
CA GLU A 136 -12.39 -39.12 4.71
C GLU A 136 -13.76 -38.40 4.73
N LEU A 137 -13.86 -37.24 4.07
CA LEU A 137 -15.10 -36.48 3.97
C LEU A 137 -16.19 -37.22 3.15
N GLU A 138 -15.81 -37.91 2.08
CA GLU A 138 -16.74 -38.75 1.30
C GLU A 138 -17.27 -39.94 2.12
N GLU A 139 -16.40 -40.61 2.87
CA GLU A 139 -16.78 -41.73 3.75
C GLU A 139 -17.75 -41.25 4.85
N ASP A 140 -17.48 -40.11 5.49
CA ASP A 140 -18.36 -39.50 6.50
C ASP A 140 -19.72 -39.10 5.92
N LEU A 141 -19.76 -38.56 4.70
CA LEU A 141 -21.00 -38.19 4.01
C LEU A 141 -21.85 -39.43 3.66
N GLU A 142 -21.21 -40.51 3.25
CA GLU A 142 -21.88 -41.78 2.96
C GLU A 142 -22.46 -42.38 4.24
N GLU A 143 -21.69 -42.40 5.33
CA GLU A 143 -22.17 -42.89 6.63
C GLU A 143 -23.34 -42.05 7.15
N LEU A 144 -23.26 -40.73 7.04
CA LEU A 144 -24.33 -39.83 7.46
C LEU A 144 -25.63 -40.08 6.66
N ASN A 145 -25.51 -40.27 5.34
CA ASN A 145 -26.66 -40.59 4.49
C ASN A 145 -27.29 -41.93 4.87
N GLU A 146 -26.50 -42.96 5.12
CA GLU A 146 -27.02 -44.27 5.59
C GLU A 146 -27.75 -44.14 6.94
N GLN A 147 -27.20 -43.36 7.87
CA GLN A 147 -27.83 -43.11 9.16
C GLN A 147 -29.18 -42.38 9.01
N VAL A 148 -29.25 -41.39 8.12
CA VAL A 148 -30.50 -40.66 7.81
C VAL A 148 -31.54 -41.58 7.16
N GLU A 149 -31.14 -42.41 6.18
CA GLU A 149 -32.07 -43.36 5.54
C GLU A 149 -32.62 -44.37 6.53
N LYS A 150 -31.77 -44.88 7.44
CA LYS A 150 -32.20 -45.81 8.48
C LYS A 150 -33.16 -45.17 9.48
N ALA A 151 -32.90 -43.93 9.91
CA ALA A 151 -33.79 -43.18 10.79
C ALA A 151 -35.18 -42.94 10.14
N LEU A 152 -35.20 -42.67 8.84
CA LEU A 152 -36.44 -42.51 8.07
C LEU A 152 -37.21 -43.82 7.89
N GLN A 153 -36.52 -44.96 7.78
CA GLN A 153 -37.16 -46.29 7.71
C GLN A 153 -37.72 -46.73 9.07
N ASP A 154 -37.04 -46.41 10.17
CA ASP A 154 -37.49 -46.72 11.53
C ASP A 154 -38.72 -45.87 11.95
N GLU A 155 -38.96 -44.70 11.35
CA GLU A 155 -40.18 -43.89 11.55
C GLU A 155 -41.42 -44.38 10.76
N ILE A 156 -41.26 -45.34 9.83
CA ILE A 156 -42.36 -45.86 8.98
C ILE A 156 -42.97 -47.17 9.54
N ILE A 157 -42.49 -47.70 10.67
CA ILE A 157 -43.00 -48.91 11.36
C ILE A 157 -43.93 -48.57 12.52
#